data_AF-A0A8C9PE33-F1
#
_entry.id   AF-A0A8C9PE33-F1
#
_cell.length_a   1.000
_cell.length_b   1.000
_cell.length_c   1.000
_cell.angle_alpha   90.00
_cell.angle_beta   90.00
_cell.angle_gamma   90.00
#
_symmetry.space_group_name_H-M   'P 1'
#
loop_
_entity.id
_entity.type
_entity.pdbx_description
1 polymer ?
#
loop_
_entity_poly.entity_id
_entity_poly.type
_entity_poly.pdbx_seq_one_letter_code
_entity_poly.pdbx_strand_id
1 'polypeptide(L)'
;MLRSIEADSFWCMSKLLDGIQDNYTFAQPGIQKKVKALEELVSRIDEQVHNHFRRYEVEYLQFAFRWMNNLLMRELPLRCTIRLWDTYQSEPEGFSHFHLYVCAAFLIKWRKEILDEEDFQVSGQESALNGCKTHFPGMCEALGLILSTTYRQ
;
A
#
# COMPACT_ATOMS: atom_id res chain seq x y z
N MET A 1 27.69 -7.47 22.29
CA MET A 1 26.21 -7.46 22.24
C MET A 1 25.70 -6.49 21.18
N LEU A 2 25.98 -5.18 21.27
CA LEU A 2 25.53 -4.18 20.28
C LEU A 2 25.90 -4.53 18.82
N ARG A 3 27.15 -4.91 18.56
CA ARG A 3 27.60 -5.31 17.20
C ARG A 3 26.86 -6.52 16.61
N SER A 4 26.38 -7.43 17.47
CA SER A 4 25.62 -8.61 17.02
C SER A 4 24.22 -8.18 16.60
N ILE A 5 23.55 -7.39 17.43
CA ILE A 5 22.20 -6.88 17.15
C ILE A 5 22.22 -5.99 15.89
N GLU A 6 23.25 -5.17 15.73
CA GLU A 6 23.46 -4.36 14.53
C GLU A 6 23.62 -5.23 13.28
N ALA A 7 24.49 -6.24 13.34
CA ALA A 7 24.70 -7.17 12.22
C ALA A 7 23.40 -7.91 11.85
N ASP A 8 22.66 -8.42 12.84
CA ASP A 8 21.38 -9.12 12.62
C ASP A 8 20.34 -8.17 12.00
N SER A 9 20.26 -6.93 12.49
CA SER A 9 19.36 -5.91 11.95
C SER A 9 19.72 -5.54 10.50
N PHE A 10 21.01 -5.41 10.21
CA PHE A 10 21.51 -5.11 8.86
C PHE A 10 21.16 -6.22 7.86
N TRP A 11 21.37 -7.49 8.25
CA TRP A 11 21.05 -8.64 7.39
C TRP A 11 19.55 -8.81 7.18
N CYS A 12 18.75 -8.62 8.24
CA CYS A 12 17.30 -8.63 8.14
C CYS A 12 16.81 -7.55 7.17
N MET A 13 17.32 -6.32 7.29
CA MET A 13 16.95 -5.22 6.40
C MET A 13 17.39 -5.47 4.95
N SER A 14 18.60 -6.02 4.76
CA SER A 14 19.11 -6.36 3.43
C SER A 14 18.21 -7.41 2.75
N LYS A 15 17.81 -8.46 3.50
CA LYS A 15 16.89 -9.49 3.02
C LYS A 15 15.50 -8.95 2.70
N LEU A 16 14.99 -8.03 3.52
CA LEU A 16 13.73 -7.35 3.26
C LEU A 16 13.79 -6.52 1.96
N LEU A 17 14.91 -5.84 1.73
CA LEU A 17 15.08 -4.97 0.57
C LEU A 17 15.35 -5.72 -0.74
N ASP A 18 15.82 -6.98 -0.72
CA ASP A 18 16.20 -7.75 -1.91
C ASP A 18 15.15 -7.72 -3.04
N GLY A 19 13.86 -7.71 -2.71
CA GLY A 19 12.76 -7.66 -3.71
C GLY A 19 12.25 -6.26 -4.08
N ILE A 20 12.76 -5.20 -3.44
CA ILE A 20 12.24 -3.82 -3.58
C ILE A 20 13.33 -2.76 -3.70
N GLN A 21 14.59 -3.15 -3.97
CA GLN A 21 15.72 -2.22 -4.03
C GLN A 21 15.48 -1.07 -5.03
N ASP A 22 14.82 -1.37 -6.15
CA ASP A 22 14.49 -0.41 -7.22
C ASP A 22 13.48 0.66 -6.81
N ASN A 23 12.78 0.48 -5.67
CA ASN A 23 11.99 1.55 -5.05
C ASN A 23 12.86 2.70 -4.53
N TYR A 24 14.11 2.41 -4.13
CA TYR A 24 14.98 3.35 -3.40
C TYR A 24 16.21 3.78 -4.19
N THR A 25 16.26 3.47 -5.49
CA THR A 25 17.29 3.97 -6.41
C THR A 25 16.91 5.32 -7.01
N PHE A 26 17.87 5.98 -7.67
CA PHE A 26 17.62 7.26 -8.35
C PHE A 26 16.44 7.17 -9.32
N ALA A 27 15.60 8.19 -9.34
CA ALA A 27 14.33 8.24 -10.07
C ALA A 27 13.26 7.21 -9.67
N GLN A 28 13.55 6.33 -8.71
CA GLN A 28 12.62 5.39 -8.08
C GLN A 28 11.78 4.58 -9.09
N PRO A 29 12.41 3.93 -10.10
CA PRO A 29 11.71 3.22 -11.16
C PRO A 29 10.83 2.07 -10.65
N GLY A 30 11.18 1.45 -9.51
CA GLY A 30 10.37 0.41 -8.89
C GLY A 30 9.01 0.93 -8.43
N ILE A 31 8.97 2.13 -7.86
CA ILE A 31 7.72 2.74 -7.41
C ILE A 31 6.83 3.06 -8.61
N GLN A 32 7.38 3.66 -9.66
CA GLN A 32 6.61 4.00 -10.86
C GLN A 32 5.97 2.73 -11.48
N LYS A 33 6.73 1.64 -11.58
CA LYS A 33 6.21 0.35 -12.06
C LYS A 33 5.10 -0.19 -11.16
N LYS A 34 5.28 -0.16 -9.83
CA LYS A 34 4.28 -0.64 -8.87
C LYS A 34 2.99 0.19 -8.90
N VAL A 35 3.10 1.52 -9.01
CA VAL A 35 1.94 2.42 -9.15
C VAL A 35 1.17 2.12 -10.43
N LYS A 36 1.87 1.95 -11.56
CA LYS A 36 1.23 1.57 -12.83
C LYS A 36 0.56 0.20 -12.74
N ALA A 37 1.23 -0.78 -12.12
CA ALA A 37 0.64 -2.10 -11.90
C ALA A 37 -0.61 -2.04 -11.01
N LEU A 38 -0.66 -1.10 -10.06
CA LEU A 38 -1.83 -0.89 -9.20
C LEU A 38 -3.00 -0.33 -10.01
N GLU A 39 -2.74 0.68 -10.84
CA GLU A 39 -3.72 1.24 -11.76
C GLU A 39 -4.30 0.18 -12.69
N GLU A 40 -3.44 -0.62 -13.33
CA GLU A 40 -3.85 -1.72 -14.21
C GLU A 40 -4.68 -2.76 -13.46
N LEU A 41 -4.27 -3.14 -12.24
CA LEU A 41 -5.01 -4.09 -11.41
C LEU A 41 -6.40 -3.55 -11.05
N VAL A 42 -6.49 -2.33 -10.53
CA VAL A 42 -7.76 -1.71 -10.12
C VAL A 42 -8.70 -1.53 -11.30
N SER A 43 -8.18 -1.13 -12.47
CA SER A 43 -8.98 -1.02 -13.70
C SER A 43 -9.68 -2.34 -14.09
N ARG A 44 -9.11 -3.49 -13.71
CA ARG A 44 -9.65 -4.82 -14.00
C ARG A 44 -10.60 -5.34 -12.92
N ILE A 45 -10.38 -4.98 -11.66
CA ILE A 45 -11.15 -5.53 -10.52
C ILE A 45 -12.28 -4.62 -10.03
N ASP A 46 -12.16 -3.30 -10.21
CA ASP A 46 -13.21 -2.32 -9.89
C ASP A 46 -13.12 -1.11 -10.84
N GLU A 47 -13.74 -1.28 -12.01
CA GLU A 47 -13.78 -0.26 -13.05
C GLU A 47 -14.47 1.04 -12.58
N GLN A 48 -15.42 0.95 -11.64
CA GLN A 48 -16.13 2.13 -11.12
C GLN A 48 -15.16 3.05 -10.39
N VAL A 49 -14.35 2.50 -9.48
CA VAL A 49 -13.32 3.27 -8.76
C VAL A 49 -12.27 3.82 -9.73
N HIS A 50 -11.81 3.02 -10.69
CA HIS A 50 -10.84 3.49 -11.69
C HIS A 50 -11.38 4.64 -12.55
N ASN A 51 -12.62 4.54 -13.03
CA ASN A 51 -13.24 5.59 -13.84
C ASN A 51 -13.57 6.84 -13.02
N HIS A 52 -13.87 6.68 -11.72
CA HIS A 52 -14.06 7.80 -10.81
C HIS A 52 -12.78 8.63 -10.66
N PHE A 53 -11.65 7.98 -10.39
CA PHE A 53 -10.35 8.66 -10.36
C PHE A 53 -10.04 9.37 -11.68
N ARG A 54 -10.30 8.74 -12.84
CA ARG A 54 -10.11 9.40 -14.13
C ARG A 54 -11.03 10.60 -14.32
N ARG A 55 -12.29 10.52 -13.90
CA ARG A 55 -13.27 11.61 -14.02
C ARG A 55 -12.86 12.85 -13.24
N TYR A 56 -12.27 12.65 -12.07
CA TYR A 56 -11.80 13.73 -11.19
C TYR A 56 -10.30 14.02 -11.33
N GLU A 57 -9.66 13.51 -12.39
CA GLU A 57 -8.24 13.72 -12.71
C GLU A 57 -7.28 13.36 -11.56
N VAL A 58 -7.65 12.34 -10.77
CA VAL A 58 -6.82 11.80 -9.70
C VAL A 58 -5.86 10.78 -10.27
N GLU A 59 -4.58 11.12 -10.32
CA GLU A 59 -3.54 10.20 -10.75
C GLU A 59 -3.16 9.25 -9.60
N TYR A 60 -3.00 7.95 -9.90
CA TYR A 60 -2.60 6.96 -8.89
C TYR A 60 -1.29 7.33 -8.17
N LEU A 61 -0.37 7.99 -8.86
CA LEU A 61 0.90 8.42 -8.30
C LEU A 61 0.73 9.36 -7.10
N GLN A 62 -0.30 10.21 -7.08
CA GLN A 62 -0.52 11.21 -6.04
C GLN A 62 -0.69 10.57 -4.65
N PHE A 63 -1.37 9.41 -4.58
CA PHE A 63 -1.58 8.72 -3.31
C PHE A 63 -0.70 7.48 -3.15
N ALA A 64 -0.54 6.68 -4.20
CA ALA A 64 0.10 5.37 -4.10
C ALA A 64 1.62 5.48 -3.94
N PHE A 65 2.25 6.61 -4.33
CA PHE A 65 3.68 6.81 -4.11
C PHE A 65 4.08 6.61 -2.64
N ARG A 66 3.35 7.24 -1.71
CA ARG A 66 3.64 7.10 -0.26
C ARG A 66 3.43 5.66 0.21
N TRP A 67 2.42 4.97 -0.31
CA TRP A 67 2.11 3.59 0.05
C TRP A 67 3.23 2.65 -0.38
N MET A 68 3.70 2.77 -1.62
CA MET A 68 4.79 1.95 -2.17
C MET A 68 6.14 2.26 -1.54
N ASN A 69 6.43 3.54 -1.27
CA ASN A 69 7.70 3.95 -0.67
C ASN A 69 7.85 3.50 0.79
N ASN A 70 6.75 3.55 1.54
CA ASN A 70 6.76 3.31 2.98
C ASN A 70 6.04 2.01 3.38
N LEU A 71 5.68 1.17 2.42
CA LEU A 71 5.01 -0.12 2.63
C LEU A 71 3.82 -0.01 3.60
N LEU A 72 2.98 1.01 3.40
CA LEU A 72 1.82 1.39 4.23
C LEU A 72 2.10 1.73 5.71
N MET A 73 3.36 1.80 6.17
CA MET A 73 3.69 2.07 7.58
C MET A 73 3.20 3.44 8.08
N ARG A 74 2.91 4.37 7.16
CA ARG A 74 2.41 5.73 7.44
C ARG A 74 0.90 5.81 7.50
N GLU A 75 0.22 4.77 7.04
CA GLU A 75 -1.23 4.66 7.01
C GLU A 75 -1.73 3.75 8.13
N LEU A 76 -0.93 2.76 8.53
CA LEU A 76 -1.30 1.75 9.52
C LEU A 76 -0.71 2.05 10.92
N PRO A 77 -1.45 1.77 12.01
CA PRO A 77 -0.86 1.71 13.34
C PRO A 77 0.27 0.69 13.41
N LEU A 78 1.33 0.99 14.19
CA LEU A 78 2.54 0.16 14.27
C LEU A 78 2.26 -1.34 14.46
N ARG A 79 1.32 -1.70 15.34
CA ARG A 79 0.96 -3.11 15.58
C ARG A 79 0.44 -3.81 14.33
N CYS A 80 -0.29 -3.11 13.47
CA CYS A 80 -0.86 -3.66 12.24
C CYS A 80 0.18 -3.65 11.11
N THR A 81 1.07 -2.65 11.08
CA THR A 81 2.26 -2.66 10.20
C THR A 81 3.15 -3.86 10.48
N ILE A 82 3.46 -4.15 11.76
CA ILE A 82 4.29 -5.31 12.13
C ILE A 82 3.64 -6.61 11.64
N ARG A 83 2.34 -6.82 11.92
CA ARG A 83 1.62 -8.02 11.46
C ARG A 83 1.58 -8.15 9.93
N LEU A 84 1.42 -7.04 9.24
CA LEU A 84 1.45 -7.02 7.78
C LEU A 84 2.84 -7.39 7.25
N TRP A 85 3.89 -6.86 7.85
CA TRP A 85 5.27 -7.15 7.45
C TRP A 85 5.70 -8.58 7.82
N ASP A 86 5.21 -9.13 8.93
CA ASP A 86 5.36 -10.57 9.26
C ASP A 86 4.77 -11.44 8.14
N THR A 87 3.63 -11.03 7.60
CA THR A 87 2.98 -11.69 6.47
C THR A 87 3.82 -11.55 5.19
N TYR A 88 4.30 -10.35 4.89
CA TYR A 88 5.16 -10.09 3.73
C TYR A 88 6.45 -10.91 3.77
N GLN A 89 7.01 -11.10 4.97
CA GLN A 89 8.21 -11.92 5.15
C GLN A 89 7.92 -13.42 4.97
N SER A 90 6.69 -13.87 5.25
CA SER A 90 6.29 -15.27 5.10
C SER A 90 5.92 -15.67 3.67
N GLU A 91 5.58 -14.70 2.82
CA GLU A 91 5.14 -14.92 1.44
C GLU A 91 6.31 -14.70 0.44
N PRO A 92 6.53 -15.61 -0.51
CA PRO A 92 7.44 -15.36 -1.63
C PRO A 92 7.07 -14.07 -2.36
N GLU A 93 8.04 -13.18 -2.62
CA GLU A 93 7.77 -11.87 -3.25
C GLU A 93 6.73 -11.02 -2.49
N GLY A 94 6.70 -11.15 -1.16
CA GLY A 94 5.70 -10.48 -0.32
C GLY A 94 5.73 -8.95 -0.41
N PHE A 95 6.91 -8.35 -0.31
CA PHE A 95 7.08 -6.89 -0.36
C PHE A 95 6.95 -6.29 -1.78
N SER A 96 7.00 -7.13 -2.82
CA SER A 96 6.89 -6.73 -4.22
C SER A 96 5.47 -6.97 -4.74
N HIS A 97 5.10 -8.23 -5.00
CA HIS A 97 3.81 -8.59 -5.60
C HIS A 97 2.66 -8.59 -4.60
N PHE A 98 2.84 -9.17 -3.41
CA PHE A 98 1.73 -9.25 -2.46
C PHE A 98 1.36 -7.89 -1.88
N HIS A 99 2.35 -7.00 -1.68
CA HIS A 99 2.11 -5.60 -1.32
C HIS A 99 1.17 -4.88 -2.30
N LEU A 100 1.32 -5.14 -3.61
CA LEU A 100 0.44 -4.58 -4.65
C LEU A 100 -1.02 -4.98 -4.42
N TYR A 101 -1.27 -6.26 -4.14
CA TYR A 101 -2.61 -6.77 -3.87
C TYR A 101 -3.20 -6.20 -2.58
N VAL A 102 -2.37 -6.00 -1.54
CA VAL A 102 -2.82 -5.34 -0.32
C VAL A 102 -3.23 -3.89 -0.59
N CYS A 103 -2.45 -3.14 -1.38
CA CYS A 103 -2.81 -1.78 -1.79
C CYS A 103 -4.11 -1.73 -2.62
N ALA A 104 -4.32 -2.69 -3.52
CA ALA A 104 -5.57 -2.79 -4.27
C ALA A 104 -6.75 -3.12 -3.34
N ALA A 105 -6.58 -4.09 -2.44
CA ALA A 105 -7.60 -4.44 -1.45
C ALA A 105 -7.92 -3.28 -0.50
N PHE A 106 -6.95 -2.42 -0.23
CA PHE A 106 -7.16 -1.15 0.47
C PHE A 106 -8.17 -0.29 -0.29
N LEU A 107 -7.95 0.00 -1.57
CA LEU A 107 -8.89 0.79 -2.38
C LEU A 107 -10.30 0.16 -2.44
N ILE A 108 -10.39 -1.16 -2.61
CA ILE A 108 -11.70 -1.85 -2.67
C ILE A 108 -12.43 -1.78 -1.33
N LYS A 109 -11.72 -1.85 -0.21
CA LYS A 109 -12.32 -1.76 1.12
C LYS A 109 -13.07 -0.45 1.33
N TRP A 110 -12.55 0.65 0.78
CA TRP A 110 -13.13 2.00 0.88
C TRP A 110 -13.76 2.48 -0.41
N ARG A 111 -14.16 1.55 -1.30
CA ARG A 111 -14.77 1.90 -2.58
C ARG A 111 -15.98 2.82 -2.43
N LYS A 112 -16.77 2.66 -1.36
CA LYS A 112 -18.00 3.44 -1.18
C LYS A 112 -17.65 4.90 -0.89
N GLU A 113 -16.74 5.12 0.05
CA GLU A 113 -16.25 6.43 0.45
C GLU A 113 -15.53 7.13 -0.70
N ILE A 114 -14.75 6.39 -1.50
CA ILE A 114 -14.08 6.92 -2.70
C ILE A 114 -15.11 7.39 -3.73
N LEU A 115 -16.16 6.61 -3.98
CA LEU A 115 -17.18 6.95 -4.98
C LEU A 115 -18.12 8.06 -4.53
N ASP A 116 -18.31 8.23 -3.22
CA ASP A 116 -19.10 9.30 -2.63
C ASP A 116 -18.34 10.66 -2.60
N GLU A 117 -17.01 10.64 -2.76
CA GLU A 117 -16.17 11.84 -2.77
C GLU A 117 -16.10 12.46 -4.18
N GLU A 118 -16.36 13.75 -4.30
CA GLU A 118 -16.37 14.49 -5.57
C GLU A 118 -15.30 15.60 -5.61
N ASP A 119 -14.66 15.94 -4.49
CA ASP A 119 -13.64 16.99 -4.41
C ASP A 119 -12.29 16.45 -3.93
N PHE A 120 -11.52 15.89 -4.87
CA PHE A 120 -10.16 15.44 -4.62
C PHE A 120 -9.12 16.58 -4.70
N GLN A 121 -9.50 17.76 -5.20
CA GLN A 121 -8.59 18.86 -5.51
C GLN A 121 -8.35 19.79 -4.30
N VAL A 122 -9.36 20.03 -3.46
CA VAL A 122 -9.22 20.86 -2.24
C VAL A 122 -8.47 20.13 -1.13
N SER A 123 -8.59 18.81 -1.10
CA SER A 123 -7.89 17.93 -0.17
C SER A 123 -6.46 17.63 -0.65
N GLY A 124 -5.67 18.68 -0.88
CA GLY A 124 -4.38 18.63 -1.57
C GLY A 124 -3.58 17.38 -1.24
N GLN A 125 -3.29 16.58 -2.29
CA GLN A 125 -2.43 15.38 -2.51
C GLN A 125 -2.10 14.43 -1.34
N GLU A 126 -2.11 14.92 -0.13
CA GLU A 126 -2.10 14.21 1.14
C GLU A 126 -3.48 14.04 1.75
N SER A 127 -4.44 14.96 1.56
CA SER A 127 -5.54 15.12 2.52
C SER A 127 -6.85 14.39 2.19
N ALA A 128 -7.08 13.89 0.98
CA ALA A 128 -8.28 13.06 0.73
C ALA A 128 -8.17 11.72 1.50
N LEU A 129 -7.00 11.08 1.41
CA LEU A 129 -6.71 9.83 2.12
C LEU A 129 -6.13 10.06 3.53
N ASN A 130 -5.41 11.17 3.79
CA ASN A 130 -5.01 11.52 5.15
C ASN A 130 -6.17 12.09 5.98
N GLY A 131 -7.14 12.77 5.38
CA GLY A 131 -8.38 13.19 6.05
C GLY A 131 -9.24 11.98 6.41
N CYS A 132 -9.12 10.91 5.63
CA CYS A 132 -9.70 9.62 5.96
C CYS A 132 -9.00 8.92 7.15
N LYS A 133 -7.81 9.38 7.60
CA LYS A 133 -7.15 8.88 8.84
C LYS A 133 -8.00 9.04 10.10
N THR A 134 -8.88 10.04 10.14
CA THR A 134 -9.81 10.23 11.28
C THR A 134 -11.11 9.42 11.13
N HIS A 135 -11.36 8.81 9.97
CA HIS A 135 -12.55 8.00 9.66
C HIS A 135 -12.25 6.55 9.23
N PHE A 136 -11.05 6.02 9.53
CA PHE A 136 -10.70 4.60 9.32
C PHE A 136 -10.74 3.71 10.60
N PRO A 137 -11.80 3.71 11.44
CA PRO A 137 -11.94 2.67 12.45
C PRO A 137 -12.12 1.32 11.75
N GLY A 138 -11.32 0.32 12.13
CA GLY A 138 -11.43 -1.06 11.60
C GLY A 138 -10.42 -1.45 10.53
N MET A 139 -9.41 -0.64 10.23
CA MET A 139 -8.36 -1.00 9.25
C MET A 139 -7.57 -2.26 9.63
N CYS A 140 -7.37 -2.53 10.91
CA CYS A 140 -6.75 -3.77 11.37
C CYS A 140 -7.68 -4.99 11.22
N GLU A 141 -9.00 -4.79 11.29
CA GLU A 141 -10.00 -5.84 10.98
C GLU A 141 -10.08 -6.07 9.47
N ALA A 142 -10.02 -5.01 8.66
CA ALA A 142 -9.96 -5.06 7.22
C ALA A 142 -8.70 -5.78 6.74
N LEU A 143 -7.53 -5.48 7.32
CA LEU A 143 -6.31 -6.26 7.08
C LEU A 143 -6.48 -7.71 7.50
N GLY A 144 -7.10 -7.98 8.65
CA GLY A 144 -7.44 -9.36 9.06
C GLY A 144 -8.30 -10.10 8.04
N LEU A 145 -9.31 -9.42 7.48
CA LEU A 145 -10.18 -9.96 6.43
C LEU A 145 -9.43 -10.17 5.12
N ILE A 146 -8.69 -9.17 4.64
CA ILE A 146 -7.88 -9.21 3.41
C ILE A 146 -6.87 -10.36 3.49
N LEU A 147 -6.14 -10.46 4.61
CA LEU A 147 -5.22 -11.57 4.86
C LEU A 147 -5.99 -12.90 4.89
N SER A 148 -7.12 -12.99 5.60
CA SER A 148 -7.90 -14.22 5.68
C SER A 148 -8.54 -14.68 4.35
N THR A 149 -8.77 -13.76 3.42
CA THR A 149 -9.28 -14.06 2.08
C THR A 149 -8.17 -14.42 1.11
N THR A 150 -6.98 -13.81 1.24
CA THR A 150 -5.84 -14.13 0.37
C THR A 150 -5.13 -15.43 0.79
N TYR A 151 -5.15 -15.79 2.08
CA TYR A 151 -4.63 -17.08 2.60
C TYR A 151 -5.64 -18.25 2.51
N ARG A 152 -6.81 -18.05 1.87
CA ARG A 152 -7.81 -19.11 1.67
C ARG A 152 -7.77 -19.64 0.23
N GLN A 153 -6.59 -20.05 -0.21
CA GLN A 153 -6.37 -20.93 -1.37
C GLN A 153 -5.65 -22.19 -0.91
#